data_AF-A0A846MJ77-F1
#
_entry.id   AF-A0A846MJ77-F1
#
_cell.length_a   1.000
_cell.length_b   1.000
_cell.length_c   1.000
_cell.angle_alpha   90.00
_cell.angle_beta   90.00
_cell.angle_gamma   90.00
#
_symmetry.space_group_name_H-M   'P 1'
#
loop_
_entity.id
_entity.type
_entity.pdbx_description
1 polymer ?
#
loop_
_entity_poly.entity_id
_entity_poly.type
_entity_poly.pdbx_seq_one_letter_code
_entity_poly.pdbx_strand_id
1 'polypeptide(L)'
;MKRIESVKNPQVKQWKKLLTKKEREKTGHFLIEGFHLVEEALKSNISIIQLIVDENKAIPATWDVSGIPLAIVTEDVMKAISATETPQGIAAVCEQFSYDDMDWTQANVLLIDAVQDPGNIGTMIRTADAAGMDAVILGEGCADLYNPKVIRATQGSLFHLPIMRGNLREWIERLREKNVAVYGTALENGEDYRHIEPTRPFALLVGNEGSGVQKELLQMTTKNLYIPIYGQAESLNVAVAAGILLYHLRGTL
;
A
#
# COMPACT_ATOMS: atom_id res chain seq x y z
N MET A 1 -23.95 1.46 -20.45
CA MET A 1 -24.14 0.24 -19.64
C MET A 1 -24.04 -0.97 -20.56
N LYS A 2 -23.17 -1.95 -20.25
CA LYS A 2 -22.93 -3.14 -21.09
C LYS A 2 -23.13 -4.40 -20.26
N ARG A 3 -23.94 -5.36 -20.73
CA ARG A 3 -24.10 -6.68 -20.09
C ARG A 3 -23.12 -7.69 -20.69
N ILE A 4 -22.42 -8.47 -19.85
CA ILE A 4 -21.43 -9.47 -20.28
C ILE A 4 -21.63 -10.77 -19.50
N GLU A 5 -22.02 -11.82 -20.20
CA GLU A 5 -22.38 -13.12 -19.58
C GLU A 5 -21.30 -14.20 -19.76
N SER A 6 -20.41 -14.03 -20.74
CA SER A 6 -19.41 -15.05 -21.10
C SER A 6 -18.03 -14.76 -20.51
N VAL A 7 -17.47 -15.72 -19.78
CA VAL A 7 -16.07 -15.71 -19.31
C VAL A 7 -15.04 -15.67 -20.45
N LYS A 8 -15.44 -16.03 -21.68
CA LYS A 8 -14.57 -16.00 -22.86
C LYS A 8 -14.53 -14.61 -23.52
N ASN A 9 -15.36 -13.67 -23.08
CA ASN A 9 -15.42 -12.31 -23.62
C ASN A 9 -14.02 -11.64 -23.54
N PRO A 10 -13.56 -10.94 -24.59
CA PRO A 10 -12.25 -10.29 -24.59
C PRO A 10 -12.03 -9.33 -23.42
N GLN A 11 -13.05 -8.59 -23.01
CA GLN A 11 -12.98 -7.64 -21.90
C GLN A 11 -12.81 -8.35 -20.55
N VAL A 12 -13.50 -9.48 -20.34
CA VAL A 12 -13.34 -10.33 -19.15
C VAL A 12 -11.92 -10.89 -19.07
N LYS A 13 -11.36 -11.31 -20.20
CA LYS A 13 -9.96 -11.75 -20.26
C LYS A 13 -8.99 -10.62 -19.91
N GLN A 14 -9.27 -9.38 -20.30
CA GLN A 14 -8.45 -8.23 -19.93
C GLN A 14 -8.51 -7.96 -18.43
N TRP A 15 -9.71 -7.91 -17.83
CA TRP A 15 -9.88 -7.76 -16.38
C TRP A 15 -9.15 -8.86 -15.61
N LYS A 16 -9.30 -10.12 -16.03
CA LYS A 16 -8.60 -11.25 -15.39
C LYS A 16 -7.07 -11.12 -15.47
N LYS A 17 -6.53 -10.58 -16.57
CA LYS A 17 -5.08 -10.36 -16.68
C LYS A 17 -4.55 -9.33 -15.68
N LEU A 18 -5.39 -8.38 -15.23
CA LEU A 18 -5.03 -7.43 -14.17
C LEU A 18 -4.74 -8.09 -12.81
N LEU A 19 -5.03 -9.38 -12.64
CA LEU A 19 -4.55 -10.17 -11.50
C LEU A 19 -3.03 -10.41 -11.55
N THR A 20 -2.42 -10.27 -12.73
CA THR A 20 -0.97 -10.46 -12.94
C THR A 20 -0.24 -9.12 -12.93
N LYS A 21 0.94 -9.10 -12.27
CA LYS A 21 1.80 -7.91 -12.22
C LYS A 21 2.16 -7.36 -13.60
N LYS A 22 2.52 -8.25 -14.53
CA LYS A 22 2.90 -7.91 -15.90
C LYS A 22 1.83 -7.09 -16.64
N GLU A 23 0.56 -7.46 -16.52
CA GLU A 23 -0.50 -6.69 -17.18
C GLU A 23 -0.72 -5.34 -16.50
N ARG A 24 -0.64 -5.29 -15.17
CA ARG A 24 -0.77 -4.04 -14.42
C ARG A 24 0.31 -3.03 -14.81
N GLU A 25 1.56 -3.46 -14.88
CA GLU A 25 2.69 -2.62 -15.34
C GLU A 25 2.52 -2.16 -16.78
N LYS A 26 2.05 -3.06 -17.66
CA LYS A 26 1.83 -2.72 -19.08
C LYS A 26 0.72 -1.69 -19.28
N THR A 27 -0.35 -1.80 -18.51
CA THR A 27 -1.59 -1.04 -18.74
C THR A 27 -1.72 0.19 -17.85
N GLY A 28 -0.97 0.27 -16.75
CA GLY A 28 -1.16 1.30 -15.73
C GLY A 28 -2.46 1.13 -14.96
N HIS A 29 -3.12 -0.03 -15.02
CA HIS A 29 -4.39 -0.28 -14.34
C HIS A 29 -4.28 -1.39 -13.30
N PHE A 30 -5.21 -1.42 -12.35
CA PHE A 30 -5.39 -2.52 -11.41
C PHE A 30 -6.86 -2.76 -11.11
N LEU A 31 -7.17 -3.95 -10.59
CA LEU A 31 -8.53 -4.35 -10.24
C LEU A 31 -8.68 -4.41 -8.73
N ILE A 32 -9.74 -3.78 -8.22
CA ILE A 32 -10.19 -3.88 -6.83
C ILE A 32 -11.52 -4.63 -6.78
N GLU A 33 -11.74 -5.35 -5.69
CA GLU A 33 -12.95 -6.14 -5.47
C GLU A 33 -13.52 -5.90 -4.07
N GLY A 34 -14.84 -5.93 -3.95
CA GLY A 34 -15.56 -5.75 -2.69
C GLY A 34 -16.11 -4.34 -2.47
N PHE A 35 -17.19 -4.26 -1.70
CA PHE A 35 -17.95 -3.02 -1.52
C PHE A 35 -17.09 -1.94 -0.86
N HIS A 36 -16.37 -2.29 0.20
CA HIS A 36 -15.54 -1.35 0.95
C HIS A 36 -14.47 -0.69 0.05
N LEU A 37 -13.68 -1.48 -0.68
CA LEU A 37 -12.60 -0.92 -1.51
C LEU A 37 -13.13 -0.08 -2.66
N VAL A 38 -14.25 -0.48 -3.27
CA VAL A 38 -14.87 0.31 -4.33
C VAL A 38 -15.44 1.63 -3.78
N GLU A 39 -16.02 1.61 -2.59
CA GLU A 39 -16.49 2.82 -1.91
C GLU A 39 -15.33 3.79 -1.59
N GLU A 40 -14.21 3.28 -1.07
CA GLU A 40 -13.02 4.08 -0.81
C GLU A 40 -12.45 4.69 -2.09
N ALA A 41 -12.42 3.92 -3.19
CA ALA A 41 -12.02 4.44 -4.49
C ALA A 41 -12.94 5.58 -4.95
N LEU A 42 -14.26 5.41 -4.82
CA LEU A 42 -15.26 6.42 -5.20
C LEU A 42 -15.17 7.72 -4.38
N LYS A 43 -14.71 7.64 -3.12
CA LYS A 43 -14.50 8.79 -2.24
C LYS A 43 -13.15 9.48 -2.45
N SER A 44 -12.24 8.84 -3.18
CA SER A 44 -10.90 9.33 -3.45
C SER A 44 -10.81 10.04 -4.81
N ASN A 45 -9.64 10.61 -5.11
CA ASN A 45 -9.37 11.23 -6.41
C ASN A 45 -8.85 10.24 -7.47
N ILE A 46 -8.94 8.92 -7.22
CA ILE A 46 -8.46 7.92 -8.18
C ILE A 46 -9.35 7.87 -9.43
N SER A 47 -8.73 7.69 -10.59
CA SER A 47 -9.45 7.49 -11.85
C SER A 47 -10.03 6.08 -11.91
N ILE A 48 -11.36 5.96 -11.81
CA ILE A 48 -12.09 4.70 -12.00
C ILE A 48 -12.45 4.56 -13.47
N ILE A 49 -11.77 3.64 -14.16
CA ILE A 49 -11.95 3.37 -15.58
C ILE A 49 -13.28 2.64 -15.83
N GLN A 50 -13.66 1.73 -14.94
CA GLN A 50 -14.85 0.94 -15.11
C GLN A 50 -15.34 0.33 -13.79
N LEU A 51 -16.65 0.41 -13.55
CA LEU A 51 -17.35 -0.31 -12.48
C LEU A 51 -17.94 -1.61 -13.05
N ILE A 52 -17.78 -2.71 -12.31
CA ILE A 52 -18.22 -4.06 -12.69
C ILE A 52 -19.10 -4.59 -11.57
N VAL A 53 -20.34 -4.96 -11.90
CA VAL A 53 -21.35 -5.36 -10.92
C VAL A 53 -21.99 -6.67 -11.35
N ASP A 54 -22.09 -7.61 -10.42
CA ASP A 54 -22.86 -8.83 -10.59
C ASP A 54 -24.35 -8.49 -10.78
N GLU A 55 -25.02 -9.12 -11.74
CA GLU A 55 -26.42 -8.86 -12.06
C GLU A 55 -27.40 -9.11 -10.90
N ASN A 56 -27.00 -9.88 -9.90
CA ASN A 56 -27.78 -10.17 -8.70
C ASN A 56 -27.43 -9.26 -7.52
N LYS A 57 -26.53 -8.28 -7.71
CA LYS A 57 -26.16 -7.29 -6.69
C LYS A 57 -26.61 -5.90 -7.09
N ALA A 58 -27.00 -5.13 -6.09
CA ALA A 58 -27.31 -3.72 -6.25
C ALA A 58 -26.08 -2.87 -5.93
N ILE A 59 -25.90 -1.80 -6.69
CA ILE A 59 -25.02 -0.70 -6.32
C ILE A 59 -25.67 0.02 -5.13
N PRO A 60 -24.96 0.28 -4.02
CA PRO A 60 -25.51 1.05 -2.91
C PRO A 60 -26.00 2.42 -3.38
N ALA A 61 -27.21 2.81 -2.97
CA ALA A 61 -27.84 4.06 -3.41
C ALA A 61 -27.08 5.33 -2.97
N THR A 62 -26.17 5.21 -2.00
CA THR A 62 -25.31 6.28 -1.51
C THR A 62 -24.10 6.54 -2.41
N TRP A 63 -23.81 5.67 -3.38
CA TRP A 63 -22.65 5.81 -4.25
C TRP A 63 -22.98 6.68 -5.46
N ASP A 64 -22.17 7.72 -5.66
CA ASP A 64 -22.18 8.45 -6.93
C ASP A 64 -21.31 7.72 -7.95
N VAL A 65 -21.98 7.05 -8.89
CA VAL A 65 -21.33 6.33 -9.99
C VAL A 65 -21.59 7.03 -11.33
N SER A 66 -22.06 8.28 -11.29
CA SER A 66 -22.33 9.05 -12.50
C SER A 66 -21.03 9.28 -13.29
N GLY A 67 -21.10 9.15 -14.61
CA GLY A 67 -19.93 9.27 -15.49
C GLY A 67 -18.99 8.05 -15.50
N ILE A 68 -19.12 7.08 -14.59
CA ILE A 68 -18.30 5.87 -14.58
C ILE A 68 -18.89 4.81 -15.52
N PRO A 69 -18.12 4.27 -16.48
CA PRO A 69 -18.59 3.18 -17.32
C PRO A 69 -19.00 1.96 -16.49
N LEU A 70 -20.26 1.54 -16.62
CA LEU A 70 -20.81 0.37 -15.90
C LEU A 70 -20.90 -0.87 -16.80
N ALA A 71 -20.34 -1.98 -16.32
CA ALA A 71 -20.58 -3.33 -16.83
C ALA A 71 -21.38 -4.18 -15.83
N ILE A 72 -22.48 -4.77 -16.30
CA ILE A 72 -23.20 -5.81 -15.56
C ILE A 72 -22.70 -7.18 -16.03
N VAL A 73 -22.40 -8.07 -15.09
CA VAL A 73 -21.84 -9.39 -15.37
C VAL A 73 -22.60 -10.49 -14.64
N THR A 74 -22.48 -11.72 -15.13
CA THR A 74 -22.95 -12.92 -14.41
C THR A 74 -22.02 -13.26 -13.24
N GLU A 75 -22.52 -14.06 -12.30
CA GLU A 75 -21.73 -14.56 -11.16
C GLU A 75 -20.46 -15.31 -11.61
N ASP A 76 -20.54 -16.09 -12.68
CA ASP A 76 -19.40 -16.81 -13.24
C ASP A 76 -18.32 -15.87 -13.79
N VAL A 77 -18.74 -14.76 -14.42
CA VAL A 77 -17.80 -13.73 -14.89
C VAL A 77 -17.16 -13.00 -13.72
N MET A 78 -17.92 -12.65 -12.69
CA MET A 78 -17.40 -12.03 -11.47
C MET A 78 -16.37 -12.95 -10.79
N LYS A 79 -16.70 -14.23 -10.60
CA LYS A 79 -15.78 -15.24 -10.07
C LYS A 79 -14.50 -15.36 -10.90
N ALA A 80 -14.59 -15.26 -12.22
CA ALA A 80 -13.44 -15.42 -13.09
C ALA A 80 -12.41 -14.27 -13.01
N ILE A 81 -12.84 -13.07 -12.59
CA ILE A 81 -11.99 -11.87 -12.46
C ILE A 81 -11.57 -11.59 -11.02
N SER A 82 -12.22 -12.22 -10.05
CA SER A 82 -11.93 -12.08 -8.64
C SER A 82 -10.70 -12.86 -8.19
N ALA A 83 -10.09 -12.38 -7.10
CA ALA A 83 -8.98 -13.06 -6.43
C ALA A 83 -9.39 -13.75 -5.12
N THR A 84 -10.64 -13.60 -4.69
CA THR A 84 -11.26 -14.33 -3.57
C THR A 84 -12.06 -15.53 -4.03
N GLU A 85 -12.16 -16.55 -3.17
CA GLU A 85 -13.03 -17.71 -3.39
C GLU A 85 -14.53 -17.34 -3.42
N THR A 86 -14.94 -16.37 -2.59
CA THR A 86 -16.32 -15.88 -2.50
C THR A 86 -16.38 -14.37 -2.83
N PRO A 87 -16.48 -13.99 -4.11
CA PRO A 87 -16.61 -12.60 -4.53
C PRO A 87 -17.85 -11.93 -3.92
N GLN A 88 -17.71 -10.66 -3.54
CA GLN A 88 -18.84 -9.90 -3.01
C GLN A 88 -19.81 -9.42 -4.11
N GLY A 89 -19.43 -9.55 -5.38
CA GLY A 89 -20.26 -9.18 -6.53
C GLY A 89 -20.11 -7.73 -7.01
N ILE A 90 -19.05 -7.05 -6.56
CA ILE A 90 -18.69 -5.72 -7.06
C ILE A 90 -17.18 -5.59 -7.20
N ALA A 91 -16.74 -4.96 -8.28
CA ALA A 91 -15.34 -4.72 -8.58
C ALA A 91 -15.19 -3.44 -9.40
N ALA A 92 -13.99 -2.87 -9.41
CA ALA A 92 -13.67 -1.73 -10.25
C ALA A 92 -12.26 -1.87 -10.85
N VAL A 93 -12.09 -1.34 -12.05
CA VAL A 93 -10.77 -1.13 -12.66
C VAL A 93 -10.38 0.31 -12.44
N CYS A 94 -9.24 0.52 -11.79
CA CYS A 94 -8.70 1.84 -11.49
C CYS A 94 -7.37 2.04 -12.21
N GLU A 95 -7.06 3.29 -12.49
CA GLU A 95 -5.71 3.71 -12.89
C GLU A 95 -4.78 3.71 -11.69
N GLN A 96 -3.55 3.25 -11.87
CA GLN A 96 -2.51 3.35 -10.86
C GLN A 96 -2.22 4.82 -10.57
N PHE A 97 -1.94 5.13 -9.31
CA PHE A 97 -1.63 6.50 -8.93
C PHE A 97 -0.31 6.99 -9.54
N SER A 98 -0.28 8.29 -9.85
CA SER A 98 0.94 9.05 -10.13
C SER A 98 1.12 10.11 -9.05
N TYR A 99 2.35 10.34 -8.58
CA TYR A 99 2.64 11.24 -7.46
C TYR A 99 3.91 12.05 -7.74
N ASP A 100 3.77 13.20 -8.41
CA ASP A 100 4.92 14.04 -8.78
C ASP A 100 5.03 15.36 -7.98
N ASP A 101 3.99 15.76 -7.23
CA ASP A 101 3.84 17.15 -6.74
C ASP A 101 3.83 17.34 -5.20
N MET A 102 4.38 16.39 -4.42
CA MET A 102 4.44 16.54 -2.96
C MET A 102 5.63 17.40 -2.50
N ASP A 103 5.42 18.28 -1.51
CA ASP A 103 6.50 18.94 -0.78
C ASP A 103 7.14 17.98 0.24
N TRP A 104 8.30 17.46 -0.13
CA TRP A 104 9.07 16.52 0.68
C TRP A 104 9.80 17.17 1.86
N THR A 105 9.82 18.50 1.97
CA THR A 105 10.55 19.18 3.06
C THR A 105 9.87 19.09 4.41
N GLN A 106 8.58 18.75 4.46
CA GLN A 106 7.79 18.61 5.68
C GLN A 106 7.13 17.23 5.81
N ALA A 107 7.48 16.28 4.92
CA ALA A 107 6.83 14.99 4.84
C ALA A 107 7.33 14.00 5.90
N ASN A 108 6.40 13.28 6.51
CA ASN A 108 6.63 12.10 7.33
C ASN A 108 6.47 10.85 6.44
N VAL A 109 7.52 10.06 6.29
CA VAL A 109 7.57 9.02 5.26
C VAL A 109 7.91 7.66 5.85
N LEU A 110 7.17 6.62 5.46
CA LEU A 110 7.56 5.24 5.73
C LEU A 110 8.29 4.66 4.50
N LEU A 111 9.51 4.20 4.68
CA LEU A 111 10.32 3.49 3.69
C LEU A 111 10.34 2.00 4.05
N ILE A 112 10.01 1.13 3.10
CA ILE A 112 9.94 -0.31 3.33
C ILE A 112 10.92 -1.04 2.42
N ASP A 113 11.90 -1.72 3.00
CA ASP A 113 12.96 -2.45 2.30
C ASP A 113 12.67 -3.96 2.22
N ALA A 114 12.52 -4.47 0.99
CA ALA A 114 12.43 -5.88 0.66
C ALA A 114 11.43 -6.73 1.47
N VAL A 115 10.34 -6.14 1.99
CA VAL A 115 9.28 -6.89 2.70
C VAL A 115 8.38 -7.62 1.70
N GLN A 116 8.34 -8.94 1.79
CA GLN A 116 7.72 -9.79 0.78
C GLN A 116 6.31 -10.26 1.13
N ASP A 117 5.94 -10.24 2.41
CA ASP A 117 4.60 -10.66 2.83
C ASP A 117 3.56 -9.58 2.48
N PRO A 118 2.53 -9.91 1.66
CA PRO A 118 1.47 -8.97 1.32
C PRO A 118 0.68 -8.43 2.52
N GLY A 119 0.52 -9.24 3.57
CA GLY A 119 -0.21 -8.87 4.78
C GLY A 119 0.54 -7.82 5.59
N ASN A 120 1.85 -7.99 5.76
CA ASN A 120 2.74 -7.04 6.41
C ASN A 120 2.78 -5.70 5.66
N ILE A 121 2.92 -5.72 4.32
CA ILE A 121 2.86 -4.50 3.51
C ILE A 121 1.54 -3.75 3.73
N GLY A 122 0.40 -4.45 3.59
CA GLY A 122 -0.90 -3.81 3.78
C GLY A 122 -1.12 -3.28 5.20
N THR A 123 -0.64 -4.01 6.21
CA THR A 123 -0.72 -3.59 7.62
C THR A 123 0.14 -2.35 7.87
N MET A 124 1.35 -2.29 7.33
CA MET A 124 2.22 -1.12 7.44
C MET A 124 1.64 0.10 6.74
N ILE A 125 1.06 -0.06 5.54
CA ILE A 125 0.36 1.02 4.84
C ILE A 125 -0.79 1.55 5.69
N ARG A 126 -1.64 0.66 6.20
CA ARG A 126 -2.76 1.04 7.08
C ARG A 126 -2.29 1.73 8.36
N THR A 127 -1.17 1.28 8.90
CA THR A 127 -0.58 1.87 10.12
C THR A 127 0.02 3.24 9.84
N ALA A 128 0.66 3.43 8.69
CA ALA A 128 1.20 4.71 8.25
C ALA A 128 0.07 5.73 8.04
N ASP A 129 -1.00 5.35 7.34
CA ASP A 129 -2.22 6.14 7.21
C ASP A 129 -2.79 6.56 8.58
N ALA A 130 -3.01 5.59 9.46
CA ALA A 130 -3.53 5.85 10.80
C ALA A 130 -2.60 6.71 11.68
N ALA A 131 -1.27 6.62 11.49
CA ALA A 131 -0.29 7.43 12.19
C ALA A 131 -0.16 8.86 11.60
N GLY A 132 -0.88 9.17 10.52
CA GLY A 132 -0.82 10.44 9.82
C GLY A 132 0.50 10.67 9.10
N MET A 133 1.03 9.61 8.47
CA MET A 133 2.16 9.72 7.56
C MET A 133 1.71 10.34 6.24
N ASP A 134 2.63 11.06 5.60
CA ASP A 134 2.36 11.77 4.35
C ASP A 134 2.60 10.87 3.13
N ALA A 135 3.49 9.87 3.24
CA ALA A 135 3.75 8.92 2.15
C ALA A 135 4.32 7.58 2.61
N VAL A 136 4.17 6.55 1.76
CA VAL A 136 4.84 5.25 1.89
C VAL A 136 5.64 4.96 0.61
N ILE A 137 6.90 4.57 0.75
CA ILE A 137 7.77 4.15 -0.35
C ILE A 137 8.12 2.68 -0.20
N LEU A 138 7.75 1.88 -1.20
CA LEU A 138 8.12 0.49 -1.32
C LEU A 138 9.41 0.34 -2.13
N GLY A 139 10.45 -0.15 -1.46
CA GLY A 139 11.73 -0.46 -2.08
C GLY A 139 11.68 -1.65 -3.02
N GLU A 140 12.81 -1.89 -3.68
CA GLU A 140 13.01 -3.06 -4.50
C GLU A 140 12.87 -4.35 -3.66
N GLY A 141 12.39 -5.43 -4.27
CA GLY A 141 12.12 -6.69 -3.56
C GLY A 141 10.82 -6.72 -2.72
N CYS A 142 10.13 -5.59 -2.54
CA CYS A 142 8.84 -5.58 -1.84
C CYS A 142 7.73 -6.31 -2.62
N ALA A 143 6.76 -6.86 -1.88
CA ALA A 143 5.52 -7.38 -2.43
C ALA A 143 4.82 -6.32 -3.30
N ASP A 144 4.05 -6.78 -4.29
CA ASP A 144 3.42 -5.84 -5.21
C ASP A 144 2.26 -5.05 -4.62
N LEU A 145 2.37 -3.72 -4.63
CA LEU A 145 1.34 -2.79 -4.12
C LEU A 145 -0.04 -3.14 -4.67
N TYR A 146 -0.13 -3.38 -5.97
CA TYR A 146 -1.39 -3.68 -6.66
C TYR A 146 -1.70 -5.17 -6.72
N ASN A 147 -1.00 -6.01 -5.94
CA ASN A 147 -1.40 -7.38 -5.71
C ASN A 147 -2.75 -7.39 -4.96
N PRO A 148 -3.75 -8.19 -5.38
CA PRO A 148 -5.04 -8.25 -4.69
C PRO A 148 -4.94 -8.53 -3.18
N LYS A 149 -3.95 -9.31 -2.73
CA LYS A 149 -3.71 -9.56 -1.30
C LYS A 149 -3.25 -8.30 -0.57
N VAL A 150 -2.34 -7.51 -1.15
CA VAL A 150 -1.87 -6.24 -0.57
C VAL A 150 -3.02 -5.23 -0.52
N ILE A 151 -3.71 -5.02 -1.64
CA ILE A 151 -4.84 -4.09 -1.73
C ILE A 151 -5.87 -4.40 -0.63
N ARG A 152 -6.29 -5.67 -0.49
CA ARG A 152 -7.24 -6.07 0.55
C ARG A 152 -6.68 -5.88 1.96
N ALA A 153 -5.40 -6.14 2.19
CA ALA A 153 -4.77 -5.93 3.48
C ALA A 153 -4.70 -4.45 3.88
N THR A 154 -4.70 -3.52 2.93
CA THR A 154 -4.73 -2.07 3.22
C THR A 154 -6.06 -1.59 3.81
N GLN A 155 -7.15 -2.32 3.60
CA GLN A 155 -8.50 -1.96 4.08
C GLN A 155 -8.93 -0.53 3.70
N GLY A 156 -8.53 -0.03 2.53
CA GLY A 156 -8.90 1.31 2.04
C GLY A 156 -7.78 2.34 2.12
N SER A 157 -6.80 2.16 3.01
CA SER A 157 -5.68 3.10 3.17
C SER A 157 -4.86 3.32 1.90
N LEU A 158 -4.92 2.41 0.91
CA LEU A 158 -4.37 2.63 -0.44
C LEU A 158 -4.84 3.94 -1.10
N PHE A 159 -6.02 4.44 -0.73
CA PHE A 159 -6.64 5.63 -1.34
C PHE A 159 -6.47 6.91 -0.51
N HIS A 160 -5.89 6.84 0.70
CA HIS A 160 -5.84 7.96 1.64
C HIS A 160 -4.52 8.73 1.58
N LEU A 161 -3.41 8.02 1.31
CA LEU A 161 -2.08 8.61 1.23
C LEU A 161 -1.30 8.10 0.02
N PRO A 162 -0.34 8.90 -0.48
CA PRO A 162 0.56 8.48 -1.54
C PRO A 162 1.41 7.24 -1.20
N ILE A 163 1.37 6.26 -2.11
CA ILE A 163 2.18 5.04 -2.02
C ILE A 163 2.90 4.82 -3.33
N MET A 164 4.22 4.85 -3.28
CA MET A 164 5.08 4.75 -4.45
C MET A 164 6.03 3.57 -4.35
N ARG A 165 6.55 3.16 -5.50
CA ARG A 165 7.72 2.29 -5.57
C ARG A 165 8.93 3.13 -5.96
N GLY A 166 10.10 2.81 -5.42
CA GLY A 166 11.32 3.50 -5.83
C GLY A 166 12.58 2.91 -5.24
N ASN A 167 13.72 3.41 -5.72
CA ASN A 167 15.02 3.07 -5.18
C ASN A 167 15.19 3.74 -3.81
N LEU A 168 15.31 2.96 -2.74
CA LEU A 168 15.41 3.52 -1.39
C LEU A 168 16.68 4.34 -1.17
N ARG A 169 17.79 4.04 -1.86
CA ARG A 169 19.00 4.85 -1.79
C ARG A 169 18.73 6.29 -2.25
N GLU A 170 18.11 6.42 -3.42
CA GLU A 170 17.75 7.72 -4.01
C GLU A 170 16.75 8.46 -3.13
N TRP A 171 15.77 7.76 -2.54
CA TRP A 171 14.81 8.38 -1.62
C TRP A 171 15.45 8.87 -0.33
N ILE A 172 16.36 8.10 0.27
CA ILE A 172 17.08 8.51 1.48
C ILE A 172 17.95 9.73 1.19
N GLU A 173 18.66 9.74 0.06
CA GLU A 173 19.46 10.90 -0.38
C GLU A 173 18.58 12.14 -0.56
N ARG A 174 17.49 12.01 -1.31
CA ARG A 174 16.52 13.10 -1.56
C ARG A 174 15.98 13.69 -0.26
N LEU A 175 15.59 12.84 0.69
CA LEU A 175 15.04 13.28 1.98
C LEU A 175 16.10 14.00 2.84
N ARG A 176 17.33 13.48 2.85
CA ARG A 176 18.45 14.11 3.56
C ARG A 176 18.83 15.47 2.99
N GLU A 177 18.83 15.63 1.67
CA GLU A 177 19.04 16.93 1.02
C GLU A 177 17.98 17.97 1.42
N LYS A 178 16.81 17.53 1.88
CA LYS A 178 15.73 18.37 2.40
C LYS A 178 15.75 18.49 3.92
N ASN A 179 16.81 18.03 4.57
CA ASN A 179 16.99 18.02 6.02
C ASN A 179 15.95 17.19 6.78
N VAL A 180 15.35 16.18 6.13
CA VAL A 180 14.48 15.20 6.80
C VAL A 180 15.34 14.13 7.45
N ALA A 181 15.16 13.93 8.76
CA ALA A 181 15.87 12.89 9.50
C ALA A 181 15.38 11.50 9.08
N VAL A 182 16.30 10.57 8.82
CA VAL A 182 15.97 9.20 8.40
C VAL A 182 16.37 8.24 9.52
N TYR A 183 15.42 7.48 10.04
CA TYR A 183 15.62 6.49 11.10
C TYR A 183 15.54 5.09 10.53
N GLY A 184 16.59 4.28 10.64
CA GLY A 184 16.56 2.86 10.23
C GLY A 184 16.20 1.93 11.38
N THR A 185 15.62 0.78 11.11
CA THR A 185 15.46 -0.28 12.12
C THR A 185 16.61 -1.28 12.04
N ALA A 186 17.31 -1.49 13.15
CA ALA A 186 18.38 -2.48 13.27
C ALA A 186 18.32 -3.16 14.63
N LEU A 187 18.44 -4.50 14.69
CA LEU A 187 18.49 -5.24 15.95
C LEU A 187 19.82 -5.05 16.69
N GLU A 188 20.90 -4.84 15.94
CA GLU A 188 22.25 -4.65 16.46
C GLU A 188 22.76 -3.24 16.18
N ASN A 189 23.55 -2.69 17.10
CA ASN A 189 24.18 -1.38 16.96
C ASN A 189 23.20 -0.21 16.73
N GLY A 190 21.92 -0.41 17.09
CA GLY A 190 20.92 0.65 17.14
C GLY A 190 20.87 1.33 18.50
N GLU A 191 20.27 2.51 18.54
CA GLU A 191 19.88 3.21 19.77
C GLU A 191 18.49 2.72 20.21
N ASP A 192 18.27 2.62 21.52
CA ASP A 192 16.94 2.28 22.04
C ASP A 192 15.96 3.38 21.60
N TYR A 193 14.88 3.00 20.91
CA TYR A 193 13.94 3.97 20.33
C TYR A 193 13.39 4.96 21.38
N ARG A 194 13.30 4.53 22.65
CA ARG A 194 12.75 5.32 23.75
C ARG A 194 13.63 6.52 24.14
N HIS A 195 14.90 6.53 23.72
CA HIS A 195 15.81 7.66 23.93
C HIS A 195 15.78 8.67 22.78
N ILE A 196 14.96 8.44 21.76
CA ILE A 196 14.78 9.35 20.64
C ILE A 196 13.56 10.21 20.89
N GLU A 197 13.74 11.53 20.86
CA GLU A 197 12.62 12.46 20.93
C GLU A 197 11.76 12.38 19.66
N PRO A 198 10.43 12.49 19.78
CA PRO A 198 9.56 12.65 18.62
C PRO A 198 10.00 13.84 17.77
N THR A 199 9.90 13.70 16.45
CA THR A 199 10.38 14.71 15.51
C THR A 199 9.54 14.75 14.24
N ARG A 200 9.49 15.93 13.61
CA ARG A 200 8.82 16.16 12.32
C ARG A 200 9.62 17.23 11.56
N PRO A 201 9.87 17.06 10.26
CA PRO A 201 9.62 15.87 9.45
C PRO A 201 10.55 14.69 9.80
N PHE A 202 10.15 13.47 9.46
CA PHE A 202 11.02 12.29 9.56
C PHE A 202 10.72 11.24 8.50
N ALA A 203 11.67 10.34 8.26
CA ALA A 203 11.42 9.10 7.57
C ALA A 203 11.80 7.90 8.44
N LEU A 204 10.99 6.85 8.42
CA LEU A 204 11.29 5.59 9.08
C LEU A 204 11.56 4.53 8.02
N LEU A 205 12.70 3.87 8.08
CA LEU A 205 13.11 2.77 7.22
C LEU A 205 13.01 1.45 7.98
N VAL A 206 12.10 0.59 7.52
CA VAL A 206 11.89 -0.77 8.04
C VAL A 206 12.27 -1.81 6.98
N GLY A 207 12.66 -3.01 7.40
CA GLY A 207 13.24 -4.01 6.51
C GLY A 207 12.56 -5.38 6.54
N ASN A 208 13.10 -6.27 5.72
CA ASN A 208 12.63 -7.65 5.57
C ASN A 208 12.53 -8.40 6.91
N GLU A 209 11.55 -9.29 7.03
CA GLU A 209 11.23 -10.03 8.24
C GLU A 209 12.37 -10.92 8.75
N GLY A 210 13.22 -11.42 7.85
CA GLY A 210 14.34 -12.30 8.19
C GLY A 210 15.69 -11.57 8.16
N SER A 211 15.99 -10.84 7.09
CA SER A 211 17.29 -10.19 6.91
C SER A 211 17.40 -8.79 7.51
N GLY A 212 16.28 -8.20 7.95
CA GLY A 212 16.21 -6.79 8.32
C GLY A 212 16.47 -5.87 7.11
N VAL A 213 16.83 -4.63 7.41
CA VAL A 213 17.19 -3.62 6.40
C VAL A 213 18.59 -3.91 5.86
N GLN A 214 18.81 -3.70 4.56
CA GLN A 214 20.14 -3.79 3.94
C GLN A 214 21.16 -2.87 4.64
N LYS A 215 22.37 -3.38 4.88
CA LYS A 215 23.42 -2.68 5.63
C LYS A 215 23.81 -1.36 4.97
N GLU A 216 23.82 -1.33 3.64
CA GLU A 216 24.13 -0.16 2.83
C GLU A 216 23.11 0.96 3.06
N LEU A 217 21.82 0.63 3.22
CA LEU A 217 20.78 1.62 3.53
C LEU A 217 20.90 2.11 4.98
N LEU A 218 21.19 1.22 5.93
CA LEU A 218 21.40 1.57 7.34
C LEU A 218 22.59 2.51 7.57
N GLN A 219 23.60 2.49 6.70
CA GLN A 219 24.73 3.44 6.75
C GLN A 219 24.37 4.85 6.29
N MET A 220 23.25 4.99 5.58
CA MET A 220 22.78 6.28 5.06
C MET A 220 21.81 6.98 6.00
N THR A 221 21.30 6.29 7.02
CA THR A 221 20.34 6.82 7.98
C THR A 221 20.99 7.83 8.93
N THR A 222 20.19 8.71 9.52
CA THR A 222 20.59 9.62 10.57
C THR A 222 20.91 8.85 11.86
N LYS A 223 20.05 7.91 12.22
CA LYS A 223 20.22 6.99 13.36
C LYS A 223 19.54 5.66 13.06
N ASN A 224 20.06 4.58 13.63
CA ASN A 224 19.40 3.28 13.61
C ASN A 224 18.80 3.00 14.99
N LEU A 225 17.57 2.48 15.02
CA LEU A 225 16.76 2.28 16.21
C LEU A 225 16.47 0.80 16.40
N TYR A 226 16.37 0.38 17.66
CA TYR A 226 15.85 -0.94 18.02
C TYR A 226 14.73 -0.84 19.04
N ILE A 227 13.85 -1.85 19.03
CA ILE A 227 12.83 -2.07 20.06
C ILE A 227 13.35 -3.17 20.98
N PRO A 228 13.50 -2.92 22.29
CA PRO A 228 13.94 -3.94 23.24
C PRO A 228 13.01 -5.16 23.24
N ILE A 229 13.59 -6.35 23.17
CA ILE A 229 12.88 -7.62 23.31
C ILE A 229 13.11 -8.16 24.71
N TYR A 230 12.02 -8.31 25.48
CA TYR A 230 12.09 -8.77 26.88
C TYR A 230 11.94 -10.29 27.02
N GLY A 231 11.41 -10.96 25.99
CA GLY A 231 11.17 -12.39 25.97
C GLY A 231 12.26 -13.17 25.24
N GLN A 232 11.91 -14.40 24.85
CA GLN A 232 12.79 -15.31 24.10
C GLN A 232 12.67 -15.16 22.58
N ALA A 233 11.91 -14.17 22.10
CA ALA A 233 11.78 -13.92 20.67
C ALA A 233 13.05 -13.27 20.12
N GLU A 234 13.39 -13.56 18.87
CA GLU A 234 14.54 -12.93 18.19
C GLU A 234 14.21 -11.51 17.69
N SER A 235 12.96 -11.30 17.26
CA SER A 235 12.50 -10.04 16.70
C SER A 235 10.98 -9.88 16.81
N LEU A 236 10.47 -8.69 16.52
CA LEU A 236 9.05 -8.44 16.31
C LEU A 236 8.71 -8.62 14.83
N ASN A 237 7.44 -8.92 14.54
CA ASN A 237 6.91 -8.79 13.19
C ASN A 237 7.15 -7.34 12.67
N VAL A 238 7.58 -7.20 11.42
CA VAL A 238 7.96 -5.91 10.84
C VAL A 238 6.84 -4.87 10.92
N ALA A 239 5.58 -5.25 10.71
CA ALA A 239 4.47 -4.33 10.76
C ALA A 239 4.18 -3.85 12.19
N VAL A 240 4.39 -4.71 13.18
CA VAL A 240 4.30 -4.35 14.61
C VAL A 240 5.43 -3.38 14.98
N ALA A 241 6.66 -3.67 14.57
CA ALA A 241 7.80 -2.79 14.80
C ALA A 241 7.60 -1.41 14.15
N ALA A 242 7.14 -1.39 12.90
CA ALA A 242 6.79 -0.17 12.18
C ALA A 242 5.74 0.64 12.97
N GLY A 243 4.67 0.00 13.43
CA GLY A 243 3.62 0.69 14.20
C GLY A 243 4.13 1.34 15.48
N ILE A 244 4.94 0.62 16.28
CA ILE A 244 5.54 1.16 17.51
C ILE A 244 6.38 2.40 17.19
N LEU A 245 7.26 2.30 16.20
CA LEU A 245 8.20 3.38 15.88
C LEU A 245 7.53 4.56 15.20
N LEU A 246 6.54 4.33 14.32
CA LEU A 246 5.79 5.40 13.67
C LEU A 246 5.06 6.26 14.71
N TYR A 247 4.33 5.63 15.64
CA TYR A 247 3.60 6.38 16.68
C TYR A 247 4.55 7.07 17.67
N HIS A 248 5.67 6.43 18.02
CA HIS A 248 6.69 7.04 18.86
C HIS A 248 7.32 8.27 18.21
N LEU A 249 7.84 8.15 16.99
CA LEU A 249 8.50 9.25 16.27
C LEU A 249 7.53 10.38 15.92
N ARG A 250 6.27 10.03 15.59
CA ARG A 250 5.23 11.02 15.32
C ARG A 250 4.93 11.88 16.54
N GLY A 251 4.96 11.29 17.74
CA GLY A 251 4.60 11.94 19.00
C GLY A 251 3.14 12.37 19.09
N THR A 252 2.76 13.00 20.20
CA THR A 252 1.46 13.67 20.33
C THR A 252 1.44 14.93 19.47
N LEU A 253 0.36 15.13 18.70
CA LEU A 253 0.07 16.37 17.96
C LEU A 253 0.16 17.61 18.86
#